data_AF-A0A1V4WUH5-F1
#
_entry.id   AF-A0A1V4WUH5-F1
#
_cell.length_a   1.000
_cell.length_b   1.000
_cell.length_c   1.000
_cell.angle_alpha   90.00
_cell.angle_beta   90.00
_cell.angle_gamma   90.00
#
_symmetry.space_group_name_H-M   'P 1'
#
loop_
_entity.id
_entity.type
_entity.pdbx_description
1 polymer ?
#
loop_
_entity_poly.entity_id
_entity_poly.type
_entity_poly.pdbx_seq_one_letter_code
_entity_poly.pdbx_strand_id
1 'polypeptide(L)'
;MKNPDTWRRKRKARDGSPREPLVNEIREHYLRETERIHGVRPAINFPREGAIVKRLLKAGVPVDTLKIHITRSVIGARKGETRLALINILTSFQAGLQTAQSQPIPPATPGIPFEKIIDYLNKKAGSSYKPTDPATMRMIEARWTEGYRLEDFYQVIDNMTAKWGKNAQMMDFLRPATLFSDKFGNYLGAVVTPVDLGIMSRTGYESSLVLDEWIVEKRQELRARNQAEAENEKMDIIPFEKIIDYLNKKAGSSYKPTDPATMRMIEARWTEGYRLEDFYQVIDNMTAKWGLDPKMMNFLRPATLFSDKFGNYLGAVVTPVDRGLLSRDGYRSSLVIRSWGERKRRELEAEGEEGEVYA
;
A
#
# COMPACT_ATOMS: atom_id res chain seq x y z
N MET A 1 28.63 11.37 16.96
CA MET A 1 27.95 12.62 16.55
C MET A 1 27.87 12.67 15.03
N LYS A 2 26.68 12.57 14.44
CA LYS A 2 26.52 12.67 12.97
C LYS A 2 26.47 14.15 12.58
N ASN A 3 27.37 14.56 11.70
CA ASN A 3 27.54 15.91 11.18
C ASN A 3 26.28 16.37 10.39
N PRO A 4 25.66 17.54 10.67
CA PRO A 4 24.40 17.95 10.04
C PRO A 4 24.52 18.44 8.58
N ASP A 5 25.73 18.55 8.04
CA ASP A 5 26.01 19.39 6.86
C ASP A 5 26.17 18.66 5.51
N THR A 6 25.47 17.53 5.30
CA THR A 6 25.59 16.76 4.03
C THR A 6 24.70 17.26 2.89
N TRP A 7 24.13 18.47 2.95
CA TRP A 7 23.19 18.99 1.92
C TRP A 7 23.67 20.23 1.15
N ARG A 8 24.96 20.35 0.82
CA ARG A 8 25.42 21.36 -0.15
C ARG A 8 26.49 20.86 -1.14
N ARG A 9 26.06 20.16 -2.18
CA ARG A 9 26.72 20.25 -3.50
C ARG A 9 25.78 20.95 -4.50
N LYS A 10 25.73 22.29 -4.45
CA LYS A 10 25.10 23.09 -5.52
C LYS A 10 26.11 23.27 -6.66
N ARG A 11 25.83 22.73 -7.86
CA ARG A 11 26.60 23.04 -9.08
C ARG A 11 26.33 24.51 -9.46
N LYS A 12 27.27 25.41 -9.16
CA LYS A 12 27.19 26.83 -9.54
C LYS A 12 27.47 27.02 -11.04
N ALA A 13 26.98 28.11 -11.63
CA ALA A 13 27.39 28.54 -12.97
C ALA A 13 28.85 29.03 -12.95
N ARG A 14 29.44 29.28 -14.12
CA ARG A 14 30.87 29.63 -14.28
C ARG A 14 31.24 30.96 -13.60
N ASP A 15 30.24 31.79 -13.31
CA ASP A 15 30.30 33.09 -12.63
C ASP A 15 29.89 33.02 -11.13
N GLY A 16 29.65 31.82 -10.59
CA GLY A 16 29.22 31.64 -9.20
C GLY A 16 27.72 31.84 -8.94
N SER A 17 26.94 32.26 -9.95
CA SER A 17 25.48 32.41 -9.84
C SER A 17 24.76 31.04 -9.87
N PRO A 18 23.49 30.96 -9.40
CA PRO A 18 22.71 29.74 -9.55
C PRO A 18 22.41 29.48 -11.04
N ARG A 19 22.74 28.29 -11.56
CA ARG A 19 22.53 27.90 -12.98
C ARG A 19 21.11 28.12 -13.52
N GLU A 20 20.10 28.20 -12.64
CA GLU A 20 18.70 28.44 -12.97
C GLU A 20 18.06 29.29 -11.85
N PRO A 21 18.13 30.64 -11.94
CA PRO A 21 17.72 31.52 -10.85
C PRO A 21 16.22 31.41 -10.54
N LEU A 22 15.36 31.42 -11.56
CA LEU A 22 13.90 31.34 -11.40
C LEU A 22 13.42 30.00 -10.84
N VAL A 23 14.07 28.90 -11.22
CA VAL A 23 13.76 27.56 -10.70
C VAL A 23 14.14 27.46 -9.22
N ASN A 24 15.25 28.09 -8.82
CA ASN A 24 15.62 28.17 -7.41
C ASN A 24 14.70 29.13 -6.64
N GLU A 25 14.25 30.22 -7.24
CA GLU A 25 13.28 31.13 -6.63
C GLU A 25 11.98 30.41 -6.27
N ILE A 26 11.45 29.62 -7.20
CA ILE A 26 10.23 28.81 -6.99
C ILE A 26 10.46 27.73 -5.90
N ARG A 27 11.65 27.12 -5.86
CA ARG A 27 12.04 26.19 -4.79
C ARG A 27 11.97 26.84 -3.42
N GLU A 28 12.65 27.98 -3.28
CA GLU A 28 12.77 28.67 -2.00
C GLU A 28 11.40 29.21 -1.56
N HIS A 29 10.55 29.63 -2.50
CA HIS A 29 9.16 29.99 -2.22
C HIS A 29 8.37 28.82 -1.64
N TYR A 30 8.40 27.65 -2.28
CA TYR A 30 7.74 26.44 -1.76
C TYR A 30 8.26 26.07 -0.36
N LEU A 31 9.58 26.03 -0.17
CA LEU A 31 10.19 25.70 1.12
C LEU A 31 9.75 26.67 2.23
N ARG A 32 9.84 27.98 1.96
CA ARG A 32 9.42 29.02 2.89
C ARG A 32 7.96 28.89 3.26
N GLU A 33 7.10 28.65 2.28
CA GLU A 33 5.66 28.57 2.50
C GLU A 33 5.26 27.31 3.26
N THR A 34 5.91 26.18 2.99
CA THR A 34 5.70 24.94 3.76
C THR A 34 6.19 25.06 5.20
N GLU A 35 7.30 25.75 5.44
CA GLU A 35 7.82 26.00 6.78
C GLU A 35 6.92 26.98 7.54
N ARG A 36 6.45 28.05 6.88
CA ARG A 36 5.52 29.04 7.45
C ARG A 36 4.18 28.43 7.87
N ILE A 37 3.60 27.56 7.03
CA ILE A 37 2.24 27.03 7.24
C ILE A 37 2.26 25.78 8.12
N HIS A 38 3.17 24.83 7.84
CA HIS A 38 3.14 23.50 8.48
C HIS A 38 4.23 23.29 9.53
N GLY A 39 5.14 24.26 9.70
CA GLY A 39 6.27 24.16 10.63
C GLY A 39 7.26 23.05 10.25
N VAL A 40 7.21 22.56 9.01
CA VAL A 40 8.05 21.47 8.53
C VAL A 40 8.73 21.87 7.23
N ARG A 41 10.01 21.48 7.10
CA ARG A 41 10.77 21.66 5.87
C ARG A 41 10.81 20.33 5.10
N PRO A 42 10.03 20.17 4.02
CA PRO A 42 9.89 18.88 3.34
C PRO A 42 11.19 18.48 2.64
N ALA A 43 11.49 17.18 2.63
CA ALA A 43 12.57 16.62 1.84
C ALA A 43 12.18 16.62 0.35
N ILE A 44 12.89 17.42 -0.45
CA ILE A 44 12.61 17.59 -1.88
C ILE A 44 13.64 16.84 -2.74
N ASN A 45 13.17 15.99 -3.65
CA ASN A 45 14.00 15.44 -4.73
C ASN A 45 13.97 16.39 -5.94
N PHE A 46 14.73 17.47 -5.83
CA PHE A 46 14.65 18.58 -6.77
C PHE A 46 15.06 18.28 -8.23
N PRO A 47 15.92 17.31 -8.56
CA PRO A 47 16.18 16.93 -9.94
C PRO A 47 14.91 16.66 -10.78
N ARG A 48 13.91 15.97 -10.23
CA ARG A 48 12.64 15.67 -10.94
C ARG A 48 11.71 16.88 -10.95
N GLU A 49 11.56 17.55 -9.82
CA GLU A 49 10.63 18.68 -9.65
C GLU A 49 11.10 19.94 -10.37
N GLY A 50 12.41 20.21 -10.33
CA GLY A 50 13.05 21.29 -11.09
C GLY A 50 12.92 21.12 -12.61
N ALA A 51 12.89 19.88 -13.11
CA ALA A 51 12.66 19.61 -14.52
C ALA A 51 11.23 19.93 -14.97
N ILE A 52 10.24 19.90 -14.07
CA ILE A 52 8.86 20.30 -14.39
C ILE A 52 8.73 21.81 -14.33
N VAL A 53 9.25 22.45 -13.27
CA VAL A 53 9.28 23.93 -13.16
C VAL A 53 9.98 24.55 -14.38
N LYS A 54 11.11 23.98 -14.82
CA LYS A 54 11.81 24.44 -16.02
C LYS A 54 10.97 24.32 -17.29
N ARG A 55 10.16 23.26 -17.41
CA ARG A 55 9.24 23.08 -18.54
C ARG A 55 8.11 24.11 -18.52
N LEU A 56 7.54 24.42 -17.35
CA LEU A 56 6.48 25.42 -17.21
C LEU A 56 6.97 26.84 -17.49
N LEU A 57 8.17 27.19 -16.99
CA LEU A 57 8.81 28.47 -17.32
C LEU A 57 9.12 28.57 -18.81
N LYS A 58 9.60 27.48 -19.44
CA LYS A 58 9.82 27.44 -20.90
C LYS A 58 8.51 27.55 -21.70
N ALA A 59 7.39 27.11 -21.13
CA ALA A 59 6.05 27.24 -21.72
C ALA A 59 5.43 28.64 -21.52
N GLY A 60 6.16 29.60 -20.92
CA GLY A 60 5.71 30.98 -20.76
C GLY A 60 4.85 31.24 -19.52
N VAL A 61 4.77 30.30 -18.57
CA VAL A 61 4.02 30.52 -17.33
C VAL A 61 4.76 31.53 -16.45
N PRO A 62 4.11 32.64 -16.02
CA PRO A 62 4.75 33.62 -15.15
C PRO A 62 5.15 33.03 -13.79
N VAL A 63 6.29 33.48 -13.26
CA VAL A 63 6.83 33.03 -11.97
C VAL A 63 5.84 33.28 -10.83
N ASP A 64 5.18 34.44 -10.82
CA ASP A 64 4.23 34.79 -9.76
C ASP A 64 2.97 33.93 -9.78
N THR A 65 2.51 33.52 -10.96
CA THR A 65 1.41 32.56 -11.11
C THR A 65 1.77 31.22 -10.47
N LEU A 66 3.01 30.75 -10.66
CA LEU A 66 3.51 29.52 -10.04
C LEU A 66 3.59 29.65 -8.52
N LYS A 67 4.08 30.78 -8.01
CA LYS A 67 4.15 31.07 -6.56
C LYS A 67 2.75 31.06 -5.91
N ILE A 68 1.76 31.72 -6.53
CA ILE A 68 0.39 31.78 -6.01
C ILE A 68 -0.23 30.38 -5.93
N HIS A 69 -0.08 29.56 -6.98
CA HIS A 69 -0.58 28.19 -6.99
C HIS A 69 0.09 27.32 -5.94
N ILE A 70 1.40 27.45 -5.79
CA ILE A 70 2.16 26.76 -4.74
C ILE A 70 1.62 27.14 -3.36
N THR A 71 1.46 28.43 -3.06
CA THR A 71 0.94 28.90 -1.77
C THR A 71 -0.45 28.34 -1.48
N ARG A 72 -1.38 28.42 -2.44
CA ARG A 72 -2.75 27.87 -2.28
C ARG A 72 -2.75 26.37 -1.97
N SER A 73 -1.91 25.62 -2.67
CA SER A 73 -1.82 24.17 -2.48
C SER A 73 -1.18 23.80 -1.14
N VAL A 74 -0.17 24.55 -0.69
CA VAL A 74 0.43 24.35 0.64
C VAL A 74 -0.60 24.65 1.75
N ILE A 75 -1.45 25.67 1.58
CA ILE A 75 -2.55 25.97 2.53
C ILE A 75 -3.54 24.80 2.62
N GLY A 76 -3.90 24.18 1.49
CA GLY A 76 -4.87 23.09 1.44
C GLY A 76 -4.33 21.71 1.83
N ALA A 77 -3.01 21.52 1.86
CA ALA A 77 -2.39 20.23 2.17
C ALA A 77 -2.39 19.92 3.67
N ARG A 78 -2.56 18.65 4.06
CA ARG A 78 -2.38 18.22 5.46
C ARG A 78 -0.88 18.12 5.80
N LYS A 79 -0.55 18.23 7.10
CA LYS A 79 0.82 18.08 7.62
C LYS A 79 1.37 16.69 7.23
N GLY A 80 2.39 16.65 6.36
CA GLY A 80 3.01 15.42 5.83
C GLY A 80 2.72 15.14 4.34
N GLU A 81 1.70 15.78 3.75
CA GLU A 81 1.30 15.60 2.34
C GLU A 81 1.79 16.73 1.41
N THR A 82 2.53 17.70 1.95
CA THR A 82 2.99 18.90 1.21
C THR A 82 3.78 18.57 -0.05
N ARG A 83 4.54 17.46 -0.05
CA ARG A 83 5.28 16.96 -1.23
C ARG A 83 4.34 16.45 -2.34
N LEU A 84 3.23 15.81 -2.00
CA LEU A 84 2.22 15.37 -2.96
C LEU A 84 1.48 16.56 -3.56
N ALA A 85 1.29 17.62 -2.77
CA ALA A 85 0.66 18.87 -3.20
C ALA A 85 1.45 19.56 -4.34
N LEU A 86 2.79 19.62 -4.24
CA LEU A 86 3.65 20.13 -5.32
C LEU A 86 3.60 19.26 -6.58
N ILE A 87 3.62 17.92 -6.44
CA ILE A 87 3.56 16.98 -7.57
C ILE A 87 2.21 17.05 -8.28
N ASN A 88 1.11 17.19 -7.54
CA ASN A 88 -0.24 17.29 -8.11
C ASN A 88 -0.43 18.61 -8.88
N ILE A 89 0.10 19.73 -8.38
CA ILE A 89 0.08 21.02 -9.11
C ILE A 89 0.89 20.92 -10.41
N LEU A 90 2.10 20.36 -10.33
CA LEU A 90 3.02 20.27 -11.47
C LEU A 90 2.49 19.32 -12.56
N THR A 91 1.70 18.31 -12.16
CA THR A 91 1.05 17.35 -13.05
C THR A 91 -0.26 17.90 -13.62
N SER A 92 -1.07 18.64 -12.83
CA SER A 92 -2.29 19.29 -13.32
C SER A 92 -2.00 20.41 -14.31
N PHE A 93 -0.88 21.13 -14.16
CA PHE A 93 -0.43 22.11 -15.15
C PHE A 93 0.01 21.46 -16.48
N GLN A 94 0.60 20.26 -16.44
CA GLN A 94 0.98 19.52 -17.65
C GLN A 94 -0.26 19.01 -18.42
N ALA A 95 -1.31 18.58 -17.70
CA ALA A 95 -2.60 18.24 -18.29
C ALA A 95 -3.32 19.48 -18.86
N GLY A 96 -3.27 20.61 -18.14
CA GLY A 96 -3.84 21.89 -18.58
C GLY A 96 -3.17 22.47 -19.83
N LEU A 97 -1.86 22.26 -20.02
CA LEU A 97 -1.14 22.71 -21.23
C LEU A 97 -1.42 21.86 -22.48
N GLN A 98 -1.78 20.58 -22.32
CA GLN A 98 -2.23 19.75 -23.45
C GLN A 98 -3.65 20.12 -23.92
N THR A 99 -4.50 20.61 -23.01
CA THR A 99 -5.83 21.14 -23.36
C THR A 99 -5.82 22.61 -23.83
N ALA A 100 -4.73 23.35 -23.57
CA ALA A 100 -4.63 24.78 -23.89
C ALA A 100 -4.19 25.09 -25.33
N GLN A 101 -3.81 24.11 -26.15
CA GLN A 101 -3.43 24.33 -27.56
C GLN A 101 -4.63 24.39 -28.52
N SER A 102 -5.87 24.44 -28.02
CA SER A 102 -7.07 24.39 -28.87
C SER A 102 -8.18 25.36 -28.52
N GLN A 103 -7.92 26.43 -27.75
CA GLN A 103 -8.93 27.47 -27.55
C GLN A 103 -8.29 28.85 -27.74
N PRO A 104 -8.85 29.71 -28.62
CA PRO A 104 -8.41 31.09 -28.74
C PRO A 104 -8.64 31.82 -27.41
N ILE A 105 -7.70 32.69 -27.06
CA ILE A 105 -7.70 33.53 -25.86
C ILE A 105 -9.00 34.35 -25.83
N PRO A 106 -9.90 34.19 -24.84
CA PRO A 106 -11.04 35.08 -24.70
C PRO A 106 -10.58 36.45 -24.18
N PRO A 107 -11.03 37.57 -24.78
CA PRO A 107 -10.72 38.90 -24.31
C PRO A 107 -11.58 39.28 -23.09
N ALA A 108 -11.02 40.11 -22.21
CA ALA A 108 -11.63 40.75 -21.03
C ALA A 108 -12.14 39.81 -19.93
N THR A 109 -11.66 39.97 -18.69
CA THR A 109 -12.20 39.30 -17.51
C THR A 109 -13.71 39.59 -17.42
N PRO A 110 -14.61 38.60 -17.62
CA PRO A 110 -16.02 38.85 -17.41
C PRO A 110 -16.22 39.17 -15.93
N GLY A 111 -16.96 40.24 -15.64
CA GLY A 111 -17.32 40.62 -14.27
C GLY A 111 -18.03 39.46 -13.54
N ILE A 112 -18.03 39.50 -12.21
CA ILE A 112 -18.69 38.47 -11.39
C ILE A 112 -20.17 38.38 -11.81
N PRO A 113 -20.67 37.20 -12.20
CA PRO A 113 -22.03 37.04 -12.72
C PRO A 113 -23.06 36.94 -11.59
N PHE A 114 -23.21 38.01 -10.79
CA PHE A 114 -24.12 38.05 -9.63
C PHE A 114 -25.56 37.67 -10.00
N GLU A 115 -26.06 38.22 -11.11
CA GLU A 115 -27.41 37.96 -11.63
C GLU A 115 -27.63 36.47 -11.87
N LYS A 116 -26.70 35.80 -12.57
CA LYS A 116 -26.82 34.36 -12.85
C LYS A 116 -26.86 33.51 -11.57
N ILE A 117 -26.02 33.83 -10.59
CA ILE A 117 -25.95 33.08 -9.32
C ILE A 117 -27.27 33.21 -8.54
N ILE A 118 -27.79 34.44 -8.44
CA ILE A 118 -28.98 34.73 -7.65
C ILE A 118 -30.26 34.31 -8.36
N ASP A 119 -30.35 34.46 -9.68
CA ASP A 119 -31.47 33.93 -10.46
C ASP A 119 -31.54 32.41 -10.35
N TYR A 120 -30.39 31.73 -10.37
CA TYR A 120 -30.35 30.28 -10.17
C TYR A 120 -30.81 29.87 -8.77
N LEU A 121 -30.35 30.58 -7.73
CA LEU A 121 -30.82 30.37 -6.37
C LEU A 121 -32.34 30.58 -6.25
N ASN A 122 -32.85 31.69 -6.79
CA ASN A 122 -34.27 32.02 -6.79
C ASN A 122 -35.10 30.95 -7.49
N LYS A 123 -34.64 30.48 -8.65
CA LYS A 123 -35.30 29.40 -9.39
C LYS A 123 -35.34 28.08 -8.61
N LYS A 124 -34.26 27.73 -7.91
CA LYS A 124 -34.13 26.44 -7.20
C LYS A 124 -34.81 26.43 -5.83
N ALA A 125 -34.71 27.52 -5.08
CA ALA A 125 -35.28 27.66 -3.74
C ALA A 125 -36.71 28.23 -3.74
N GLY A 126 -37.23 28.69 -4.89
CA GLY A 126 -38.51 29.40 -4.96
C GLY A 126 -38.47 30.77 -4.28
N SER A 127 -37.29 31.38 -4.19
CA SER A 127 -37.05 32.66 -3.52
C SER A 127 -37.01 33.83 -4.50
N SER A 128 -36.91 35.07 -3.98
CA SER A 128 -36.88 36.30 -4.78
C SER A 128 -35.82 37.30 -4.27
N TYR A 129 -34.58 36.83 -4.08
CA TYR A 129 -33.44 37.66 -3.69
C TYR A 129 -32.99 38.58 -4.82
N LYS A 130 -32.49 39.77 -4.48
CA LYS A 130 -32.00 40.75 -5.46
C LYS A 130 -30.51 40.53 -5.73
N PRO A 131 -30.07 40.43 -6.99
CA PRO A 131 -28.65 40.29 -7.31
C PRO A 131 -27.83 41.54 -6.98
N THR A 132 -28.49 42.70 -6.83
CA THR A 132 -27.90 43.99 -6.48
C THR A 132 -27.79 44.26 -4.97
N ASP A 133 -28.19 43.31 -4.12
CA ASP A 133 -28.10 43.46 -2.67
C ASP A 133 -26.62 43.49 -2.21
N PRO A 134 -26.15 44.55 -1.52
CA PRO A 134 -24.75 44.68 -1.14
C PRO A 134 -24.23 43.57 -0.23
N ALA A 135 -25.06 43.02 0.67
CA ALA A 135 -24.64 41.95 1.57
C ALA A 135 -24.41 40.64 0.79
N THR A 136 -25.32 40.32 -0.11
CA THR A 136 -25.24 39.16 -1.02
C THR A 136 -24.06 39.27 -1.97
N MET A 137 -23.84 40.45 -2.56
CA MET A 137 -22.69 40.73 -3.44
C MET A 137 -21.38 40.50 -2.70
N ARG A 138 -21.22 41.05 -1.48
CA ARG A 138 -20.01 40.85 -0.66
C ARG A 138 -19.70 39.38 -0.38
N MET A 139 -20.73 38.56 -0.14
CA MET A 139 -20.56 37.13 0.09
C MET A 139 -20.07 36.41 -1.17
N ILE A 140 -20.68 36.72 -2.32
CA ILE A 140 -20.28 36.14 -3.62
C ILE A 140 -18.85 36.60 -3.99
N GLU A 141 -18.53 37.88 -3.81
CA GLU A 141 -17.19 38.43 -4.03
C GLU A 141 -16.14 37.72 -3.17
N ALA A 142 -16.43 37.53 -1.87
CA ALA A 142 -15.54 36.81 -0.97
C ALA A 142 -15.20 35.42 -1.52
N ARG A 143 -16.20 34.62 -1.89
CA ARG A 143 -15.97 33.27 -2.47
C ARG A 143 -15.27 33.33 -3.83
N TRP A 144 -15.57 34.33 -4.64
CA TRP A 144 -14.92 34.52 -5.94
C TRP A 144 -13.41 34.78 -5.80
N THR A 145 -13.03 35.58 -4.79
CA THR A 145 -11.62 35.87 -4.46
C THR A 145 -10.88 34.66 -3.88
N GLU A 146 -11.59 33.80 -3.14
CA GLU A 146 -11.08 32.52 -2.64
C GLU A 146 -10.78 31.52 -3.78
N GLY A 147 -11.34 31.74 -4.97
CA GLY A 147 -11.06 30.96 -6.17
C GLY A 147 -12.27 30.18 -6.71
N TYR A 148 -13.41 30.22 -6.03
CA TYR A 148 -14.64 29.59 -6.50
C TYR A 148 -15.20 30.31 -7.73
N ARG A 149 -15.86 29.54 -8.59
CA ARG A 149 -16.44 30.03 -9.86
C ARG A 149 -17.91 29.67 -9.95
N LEU A 150 -18.56 30.19 -10.99
CA LEU A 150 -20.01 30.10 -11.19
C LEU A 150 -20.55 28.67 -10.98
N GLU A 151 -19.83 27.68 -11.49
CA GLU A 151 -20.16 26.26 -11.38
C GLU A 151 -20.19 25.79 -9.92
N ASP A 152 -19.28 26.26 -9.07
CA ASP A 152 -19.24 25.93 -7.65
C ASP A 152 -20.46 26.51 -6.91
N PHE A 153 -20.88 27.73 -7.27
CA PHE A 153 -22.09 28.34 -6.70
C PHE A 153 -23.34 27.54 -7.08
N TYR A 154 -23.46 27.13 -8.36
CA TYR A 154 -24.55 26.28 -8.80
C TYR A 154 -24.56 24.95 -8.06
N GLN A 155 -23.39 24.32 -7.89
CA GLN A 155 -23.28 23.06 -7.18
C GLN A 155 -23.67 23.18 -5.70
N VAL A 156 -23.24 24.24 -5.01
CA VAL A 156 -23.67 24.51 -3.62
C VAL A 156 -25.18 24.68 -3.54
N ILE A 157 -25.78 25.45 -4.46
CA ILE A 157 -27.23 25.64 -4.51
C ILE A 157 -27.93 24.30 -4.73
N ASP A 158 -27.48 23.48 -5.68
CA ASP A 158 -28.07 22.18 -5.97
C ASP A 158 -27.95 21.20 -4.80
N ASN A 159 -26.78 21.11 -4.18
CA ASN A 159 -26.53 20.24 -3.03
C ASN A 159 -27.45 20.57 -1.86
N MET A 160 -27.53 21.85 -1.52
CA MET A 160 -28.30 22.28 -0.37
C MET A 160 -29.81 22.28 -0.66
N THR A 161 -30.21 22.57 -1.90
CA THR A 161 -31.61 22.41 -2.32
C THR A 161 -32.04 20.95 -2.24
N ALA A 162 -31.18 20.00 -2.63
CA ALA A 162 -31.48 18.58 -2.47
C ALA A 162 -31.65 18.19 -0.99
N LYS A 163 -30.74 18.64 -0.11
CA LYS A 163 -30.75 18.28 1.32
C LYS A 163 -31.85 18.97 2.12
N TRP A 164 -32.11 20.23 1.85
CA TRP A 164 -32.98 21.08 2.68
C TRP A 164 -34.32 21.39 2.02
N GLY A 165 -34.38 21.39 0.68
CA GLY A 165 -35.57 21.81 -0.07
C GLY A 165 -36.82 20.96 0.17
N LYS A 166 -36.66 19.72 0.65
CA LYS A 166 -37.79 18.83 0.99
C LYS A 166 -38.24 18.92 2.45
N ASN A 167 -37.44 19.55 3.31
CA ASN A 167 -37.78 19.72 4.71
C ASN A 167 -38.25 21.16 4.93
N ALA A 168 -39.53 21.32 5.26
CA ALA A 168 -40.16 22.63 5.45
C ALA A 168 -39.42 23.53 6.46
N GLN A 169 -38.84 22.95 7.52
CA GLN A 169 -38.06 23.70 8.50
C GLN A 169 -36.68 24.11 7.98
N MET A 170 -36.12 23.34 7.05
CA MET A 170 -34.78 23.58 6.52
C MET A 170 -34.77 24.51 5.30
N MET A 171 -35.90 24.68 4.62
CA MET A 171 -36.01 25.57 3.46
C MET A 171 -35.62 27.02 3.78
N ASP A 172 -35.87 27.49 5.02
CA ASP A 172 -35.50 28.85 5.47
C ASP A 172 -33.99 29.13 5.42
N PHE A 173 -33.17 28.08 5.35
CA PHE A 173 -31.71 28.17 5.22
C PHE A 173 -31.23 28.26 3.76
N LEU A 174 -32.11 28.13 2.76
CA LEU A 174 -31.77 28.30 1.33
C LEU A 174 -31.70 29.79 0.94
N ARG A 175 -30.76 30.51 1.56
CA ARG A 175 -30.57 31.95 1.38
C ARG A 175 -29.09 32.32 1.22
N PRO A 176 -28.75 33.46 0.59
CA PRO A 176 -27.37 33.85 0.34
C PRO A 176 -26.48 33.83 1.58
N ALA A 177 -26.99 34.35 2.71
CA ALA A 177 -26.25 34.40 3.97
C ALA A 177 -25.82 33.04 4.51
N THR A 178 -26.59 31.99 4.22
CA THR A 178 -26.29 30.64 4.69
C THR A 178 -25.50 29.87 3.64
N LEU A 179 -25.88 29.95 2.37
CA LEU A 179 -25.22 29.19 1.29
C LEU A 179 -23.82 29.73 0.98
N PHE A 180 -23.62 31.05 1.04
CA PHE A 180 -22.37 31.72 0.68
C PHE A 180 -21.53 32.16 1.88
N SER A 181 -21.81 31.56 3.05
CA SER A 181 -21.03 31.75 4.27
C SER A 181 -19.62 31.15 4.15
N ASP A 182 -18.81 31.32 5.20
CA ASP A 182 -17.53 30.63 5.42
C ASP A 182 -17.57 29.09 5.27
N LYS A 183 -18.76 28.48 5.37
CA LYS A 183 -18.99 27.05 5.18
C LYS A 183 -19.21 26.65 3.71
N PHE A 184 -19.06 27.56 2.75
CA PHE A 184 -19.27 27.31 1.32
C PHE A 184 -18.59 26.03 0.83
N GLY A 185 -17.30 25.83 1.17
CA GLY A 185 -16.56 24.62 0.79
C GLY A 185 -17.16 23.33 1.34
N ASN A 186 -17.74 23.36 2.54
CA ASN A 186 -18.43 22.21 3.13
C ASN A 186 -19.72 21.89 2.37
N TYR A 187 -20.45 22.90 1.92
CA TYR A 187 -21.65 22.71 1.10
C TYR A 187 -21.30 22.23 -0.32
N LEU A 188 -20.18 22.67 -0.86
CA LEU A 188 -19.69 22.24 -2.17
C LEU A 188 -19.34 20.74 -2.16
N GLY A 189 -18.69 20.28 -1.09
CA GLY A 189 -18.34 18.86 -0.87
C GLY A 189 -19.46 18.01 -0.23
N ALA A 190 -20.67 18.53 -0.08
CA ALA A 190 -21.76 17.81 0.58
C ALA A 190 -22.23 16.63 -0.28
N VAL A 191 -22.07 15.41 0.21
CA VAL A 191 -22.60 14.19 -0.47
C VAL A 191 -24.12 14.24 -0.48
N VAL A 192 -24.71 14.28 -1.67
CA VAL A 192 -26.16 14.20 -1.90
C VAL A 192 -26.54 12.74 -2.11
N THR A 193 -27.43 12.22 -1.29
CA THR A 193 -27.89 10.83 -1.37
C THR A 193 -29.15 10.69 -2.21
N PRO A 194 -29.49 9.47 -2.68
CA PRO A 194 -30.78 9.21 -3.32
C PRO A 194 -31.98 9.56 -2.43
N VAL A 195 -31.81 9.54 -1.10
CA VAL A 195 -32.83 9.97 -0.13
C VAL A 195 -33.02 11.49 -0.16
N ASP A 196 -31.93 12.27 -0.23
CA ASP A 196 -31.99 13.74 -0.35
C ASP A 196 -32.69 14.15 -1.65
N LEU A 197 -32.42 13.43 -2.75
CA LEU A 197 -33.11 13.61 -4.02
C LEU A 197 -34.56 13.06 -4.01
N GLY A 198 -34.96 12.36 -2.94
CA GLY A 198 -36.21 11.62 -2.74
C GLY A 198 -36.53 10.63 -3.85
N ILE A 199 -35.49 10.01 -4.41
CA ILE A 199 -35.59 8.87 -5.31
C ILE A 199 -35.95 7.61 -4.50
N MET A 200 -35.52 7.54 -3.24
CA MET A 200 -35.75 6.39 -2.35
C MET A 200 -36.11 6.83 -0.92
N SER A 201 -36.78 5.96 -0.16
CA SER A 201 -36.96 6.15 1.28
C SER A 201 -35.65 5.90 2.04
N ARG A 202 -35.51 6.47 3.24
CA ARG A 202 -34.34 6.21 4.11
C ARG A 202 -34.16 4.72 4.38
N THR A 203 -35.24 4.03 4.72
CA THR A 203 -35.25 2.58 4.99
C THR A 203 -34.87 1.75 3.76
N GLY A 204 -35.31 2.15 2.57
CA GLY A 204 -34.94 1.49 1.31
C GLY A 204 -33.46 1.66 0.98
N TYR A 205 -32.91 2.86 1.20
CA TYR A 205 -31.49 3.15 0.98
C TYR A 205 -30.60 2.39 1.96
N GLU A 206 -30.93 2.36 3.25
CA GLU A 206 -30.21 1.57 4.26
C GLU A 206 -30.22 0.08 3.91
N SER A 207 -31.35 -0.46 3.43
CA SER A 207 -31.44 -1.85 2.97
C SER A 207 -30.54 -2.12 1.75
N SER A 208 -30.49 -1.19 0.79
CA SER A 208 -29.61 -1.35 -0.39
C SER A 208 -28.12 -1.37 -0.04
N LEU A 209 -27.70 -0.57 0.95
CA LEU A 209 -26.31 -0.53 1.38
C LEU A 209 -25.88 -1.87 2.01
N VAL A 210 -26.74 -2.45 2.84
CA VAL A 210 -26.49 -3.76 3.47
C VAL A 210 -26.44 -4.88 2.42
N LEU A 211 -27.31 -4.82 1.41
CA LEU A 211 -27.32 -5.79 0.30
C LEU A 211 -26.04 -5.70 -0.55
N ASP A 212 -25.55 -4.50 -0.84
CA ASP A 212 -24.31 -4.32 -1.60
C ASP A 212 -23.08 -4.82 -0.84
N GLU A 213 -22.99 -4.53 0.46
CA GLU A 213 -21.93 -5.08 1.33
C GLU A 213 -21.97 -6.61 1.37
N TRP A 214 -23.15 -7.19 1.56
CA TRP A 214 -23.35 -8.65 1.58
C TRP A 214 -22.96 -9.31 0.25
N ILE A 215 -23.30 -8.70 -0.90
CA ILE A 215 -22.92 -9.21 -2.22
C ILE A 215 -21.40 -9.19 -2.42
N VAL A 216 -20.72 -8.14 -1.95
CA VAL A 216 -19.25 -8.04 -2.03
C VAL A 216 -18.61 -9.11 -1.16
N GLU A 217 -19.08 -9.29 0.08
CA GLU A 217 -18.61 -10.32 1.00
C GLU A 217 -18.78 -11.73 0.40
N LYS A 218 -19.97 -12.07 -0.11
CA LYS A 218 -20.22 -13.38 -0.73
C LYS A 218 -19.39 -13.65 -1.97
N ARG A 219 -19.07 -12.62 -2.77
CA ARG A 219 -18.14 -12.76 -3.92
C ARG A 219 -16.71 -13.01 -3.47
N GLN A 220 -16.28 -12.40 -2.36
CA GLN A 220 -14.96 -12.64 -1.79
C GLN A 220 -14.84 -14.06 -1.22
N GLU A 221 -15.84 -14.52 -0.46
CA GLU A 221 -15.91 -15.89 0.04
C GLU A 221 -15.81 -16.92 -1.10
N LEU A 222 -16.58 -16.74 -2.17
CA LEU A 222 -16.56 -17.65 -3.31
C LEU A 222 -15.20 -17.67 -4.01
N ARG A 223 -14.54 -16.51 -4.15
CA ARG A 223 -13.17 -16.43 -4.71
C ARG A 223 -12.16 -17.15 -3.81
N ALA A 224 -12.24 -16.96 -2.50
CA ALA A 224 -11.35 -17.61 -1.54
C ALA A 224 -11.53 -19.14 -1.57
N ARG A 225 -12.79 -19.61 -1.64
CA ARG A 225 -13.09 -21.04 -1.78
C ARG A 225 -12.51 -21.63 -3.06
N ASN A 226 -12.75 -20.99 -4.21
CA ASN A 226 -12.24 -21.47 -5.49
C ASN A 226 -10.70 -21.45 -5.54
N GLN A 227 -10.07 -20.46 -4.89
CA GLN A 227 -8.61 -20.40 -4.77
C GLN A 227 -8.06 -21.53 -3.89
N ALA A 228 -8.71 -21.81 -2.76
CA ALA A 228 -8.35 -22.93 -1.90
C ALA A 228 -8.53 -24.29 -2.60
N GLU A 229 -9.60 -24.47 -3.37
CA GLU A 229 -9.83 -25.67 -4.19
C GLU A 229 -8.72 -25.82 -5.26
N ALA A 230 -8.33 -24.72 -5.94
CA ALA A 230 -7.23 -24.74 -6.92
C ALA A 230 -5.84 -24.96 -6.30
N GLU A 231 -5.60 -24.47 -5.08
CA GLU A 231 -4.37 -24.73 -4.33
C GLU A 231 -4.29 -26.18 -3.86
N ASN A 232 -5.42 -26.77 -3.45
CA ASN A 232 -5.52 -28.19 -3.12
C ASN A 232 -5.27 -29.08 -4.34
N GLU A 233 -5.87 -28.75 -5.50
CA GLU A 233 -5.60 -29.45 -6.77
C GLU A 233 -4.12 -29.39 -7.16
N LYS A 234 -3.43 -28.26 -6.92
CA LYS A 234 -1.99 -28.14 -7.16
C LYS A 234 -1.14 -28.92 -6.17
N MET A 235 -1.56 -29.01 -4.91
CA MET A 235 -0.88 -29.82 -3.90
C MET A 235 -1.01 -31.32 -4.16
N ASP A 236 -2.01 -31.76 -4.91
CA ASP A 236 -2.18 -33.19 -5.23
C ASP A 236 -1.37 -33.64 -6.46
N ILE A 237 -0.73 -32.71 -7.18
CA ILE A 237 0.20 -33.04 -8.26
C ILE A 237 1.52 -33.54 -7.66
N ILE A 238 1.77 -34.84 -7.82
CA ILE A 238 2.98 -35.51 -7.31
C ILE A 238 4.22 -34.99 -8.04
N PRO A 239 5.20 -34.38 -7.34
CA PRO A 239 6.39 -33.80 -7.96
C PRO A 239 7.51 -34.84 -8.15
N PHE A 240 7.28 -35.85 -9.00
CA PHE A 240 8.22 -36.97 -9.23
C PHE A 240 9.64 -36.51 -9.57
N GLU A 241 9.78 -35.50 -10.43
CA GLU A 241 11.07 -34.96 -10.87
C GLU A 241 11.88 -34.41 -9.68
N LYS A 242 11.24 -33.62 -8.81
CA LYS A 242 11.91 -33.04 -7.64
C LYS A 242 12.41 -34.11 -6.67
N ILE A 243 11.61 -35.14 -6.42
CA ILE A 243 11.95 -36.23 -5.50
C ILE A 243 13.17 -37.01 -6.04
N ILE A 244 13.15 -37.34 -7.34
CA ILE A 244 14.20 -38.16 -7.96
C ILE A 244 15.48 -37.37 -8.22
N ASP A 245 15.40 -36.11 -8.61
CA ASP A 245 16.56 -35.24 -8.74
C ASP A 245 17.27 -35.06 -7.39
N TYR A 246 16.49 -34.90 -6.31
CA TYR A 246 17.06 -34.80 -4.97
C TYR A 246 17.77 -36.09 -4.55
N LEU A 247 17.15 -37.26 -4.81
CA LEU A 247 17.77 -38.56 -4.57
C LEU A 247 19.08 -38.69 -5.36
N ASN A 248 19.06 -38.38 -6.65
CA ASN A 248 20.23 -38.44 -7.52
C ASN A 248 21.36 -37.54 -7.03
N LYS A 249 21.03 -36.31 -6.64
CA LYS A 249 22.00 -35.36 -6.08
C LYS A 249 22.62 -35.85 -4.77
N LYS A 250 21.86 -36.50 -3.90
CA LYS A 250 22.31 -36.93 -2.57
C LYS A 250 23.04 -38.27 -2.58
N ALA A 251 22.54 -39.23 -3.35
CA ALA A 251 23.11 -40.58 -3.45
C ALA A 251 24.20 -40.70 -4.54
N GLY A 252 24.39 -39.67 -5.37
CA GLY A 252 25.30 -39.75 -6.52
C GLY A 252 24.82 -40.71 -7.61
N SER A 253 23.50 -40.85 -7.75
CA SER A 253 22.84 -41.75 -8.70
C SER A 253 22.23 -41.01 -9.89
N SER A 254 21.73 -41.76 -10.87
CA SER A 254 21.13 -41.23 -12.11
C SER A 254 19.80 -41.91 -12.47
N TYR A 255 18.89 -42.05 -11.50
CA TYR A 255 17.54 -42.60 -11.71
C TYR A 255 16.69 -41.65 -12.56
N LYS A 256 15.76 -42.21 -13.35
CA LYS A 256 14.85 -41.43 -14.18
C LYS A 256 13.54 -41.14 -13.45
N PRO A 257 13.06 -39.88 -13.43
CA PRO A 257 11.79 -39.56 -12.79
C PRO A 257 10.57 -40.16 -13.50
N THR A 258 10.72 -40.57 -14.77
CA THR A 258 9.68 -41.19 -15.59
C THR A 258 9.66 -42.72 -15.53
N ASP A 259 10.46 -43.33 -14.66
CA ASP A 259 10.46 -44.79 -14.49
C ASP A 259 9.16 -45.26 -13.83
N PRO A 260 8.35 -46.14 -14.46
CA PRO A 260 7.04 -46.53 -13.94
C PRO A 260 7.08 -47.23 -12.59
N ALA A 261 8.13 -48.01 -12.30
CA ALA A 261 8.25 -48.70 -11.02
C ALA A 261 8.51 -47.70 -9.88
N THR A 262 9.39 -46.74 -10.12
CA THR A 262 9.70 -45.65 -9.19
C THR A 262 8.49 -44.73 -8.96
N MET A 263 7.78 -44.36 -10.03
CA MET A 263 6.56 -43.55 -9.93
C MET A 263 5.50 -44.24 -9.05
N ARG A 264 5.23 -45.53 -9.26
CA ARG A 264 4.27 -46.29 -8.44
C ARG A 264 4.64 -46.30 -6.95
N MET A 265 5.93 -46.38 -6.63
CA MET A 265 6.37 -46.34 -5.23
C MET A 265 6.13 -44.98 -4.60
N ILE A 266 6.41 -43.90 -5.33
CA ILE A 266 6.16 -42.53 -4.88
C ILE A 266 4.65 -42.28 -4.74
N GLU A 267 3.85 -42.70 -5.72
CA GLU A 267 2.39 -42.62 -5.70
C GLU A 267 1.81 -43.29 -4.46
N ALA A 268 2.24 -44.52 -4.17
CA ALA A 268 1.78 -45.26 -3.00
C ALA A 268 2.01 -44.47 -1.70
N ARG A 269 3.19 -43.87 -1.52
CA ARG A 269 3.48 -43.05 -0.33
C ARG A 269 2.72 -41.72 -0.34
N TRP A 270 2.49 -41.13 -1.50
CA TRP A 270 1.71 -39.91 -1.63
C TRP A 270 0.25 -40.11 -1.21
N THR A 271 -0.35 -41.23 -1.64
CA THR A 271 -1.71 -41.65 -1.26
C THR A 271 -1.82 -41.97 0.23
N GLU A 272 -0.76 -42.49 0.84
CA GLU A 272 -0.67 -42.71 2.29
C GLU A 272 -0.58 -41.40 3.12
N GLY A 273 -0.48 -40.24 2.45
CA GLY A 273 -0.46 -38.92 3.11
C GLY A 273 0.92 -38.29 3.25
N TYR A 274 1.99 -38.97 2.82
CA TYR A 274 3.34 -38.38 2.80
C TYR A 274 3.44 -37.31 1.71
N ARG A 275 4.24 -36.27 1.96
CA ARG A 275 4.45 -35.14 1.05
C ARG A 275 5.94 -34.95 0.77
N LEU A 276 6.24 -34.04 -0.17
CA LEU A 276 7.58 -33.83 -0.73
C LEU A 276 8.68 -33.74 0.34
N GLU A 277 8.40 -33.04 1.44
CA GLU A 277 9.31 -32.85 2.56
C GLU A 277 9.68 -34.18 3.25
N ASP A 278 8.73 -35.11 3.36
CA ASP A 278 8.97 -36.44 3.94
C ASP A 278 9.92 -37.26 3.06
N PHE A 279 9.75 -37.17 1.74
CA PHE A 279 10.66 -37.86 0.80
C PHE A 279 12.08 -37.31 0.91
N TYR A 280 12.25 -35.99 1.00
CA TYR A 280 13.57 -35.38 1.20
C TYR A 280 14.19 -35.83 2.52
N GLN A 281 13.41 -35.87 3.59
CA GLN A 281 13.88 -36.30 4.90
C GLN A 281 14.32 -37.77 4.92
N VAL A 282 13.56 -38.67 4.28
CA VAL A 282 13.96 -40.08 4.11
C VAL A 282 15.28 -40.19 3.35
N ILE A 283 15.43 -39.46 2.24
CA ILE A 283 16.65 -39.45 1.43
C ILE A 283 17.83 -38.97 2.29
N ASP A 284 17.68 -37.88 3.03
CA ASP A 284 18.74 -37.33 3.87
C ASP A 284 19.13 -38.27 5.02
N ASN A 285 18.14 -38.87 5.69
CA ASN A 285 18.37 -39.80 6.78
C ASN A 285 19.17 -41.02 6.32
N MET A 286 18.75 -41.62 5.20
CA MET A 286 19.36 -42.85 4.73
C MET A 286 20.69 -42.60 4.03
N THR A 287 20.84 -41.47 3.34
CA THR A 287 22.14 -41.06 2.78
C THR A 287 23.15 -40.83 3.90
N ALA A 288 22.77 -40.22 5.02
CA ALA A 288 23.67 -40.09 6.16
C ALA A 288 24.03 -41.48 6.73
N LYS A 289 23.04 -42.35 6.97
CA LYS A 289 23.29 -43.67 7.60
C LYS A 289 24.09 -44.64 6.73
N TRP A 290 23.85 -44.63 5.42
CA TRP A 290 24.38 -45.65 4.51
C TRP A 290 25.44 -45.10 3.55
N GLY A 291 25.50 -43.79 3.34
CA GLY A 291 26.37 -43.16 2.34
C GLY A 291 27.87 -43.27 2.64
N LEU A 292 28.25 -43.52 3.90
CA LEU A 292 29.64 -43.71 4.30
C LEU A 292 30.07 -45.19 4.34
N ASP A 293 29.13 -46.13 4.23
CA ASP A 293 29.43 -47.57 4.20
C ASP A 293 29.32 -48.09 2.75
N PRO A 294 30.45 -48.47 2.10
CA PRO A 294 30.45 -48.94 0.71
C PRO A 294 29.51 -50.11 0.43
N LYS A 295 29.24 -50.97 1.42
CA LYS A 295 28.29 -52.09 1.25
C LYS A 295 26.84 -51.59 1.27
N MET A 296 26.56 -50.58 2.09
CA MET A 296 25.21 -50.08 2.30
C MET A 296 24.78 -49.05 1.24
N MET A 297 25.71 -48.39 0.56
CA MET A 297 25.41 -47.43 -0.53
C MET A 297 24.52 -48.03 -1.63
N ASN A 298 24.65 -49.33 -1.93
CA ASN A 298 23.84 -50.02 -2.94
C ASN A 298 22.32 -50.03 -2.62
N PHE A 299 21.96 -49.75 -1.37
CA PHE A 299 20.57 -49.66 -0.92
C PHE A 299 19.97 -48.26 -1.08
N LEU A 300 20.75 -47.24 -1.48
CA LEU A 300 20.26 -45.89 -1.80
C LEU A 300 19.60 -45.86 -3.18
N ARG A 301 18.44 -46.52 -3.29
CA ARG A 301 17.64 -46.65 -4.52
C ARG A 301 16.14 -46.54 -4.23
N PRO A 302 15.31 -46.14 -5.20
CA PRO A 302 13.87 -45.97 -5.00
C PRO A 302 13.18 -47.19 -4.38
N ALA A 303 13.49 -48.40 -4.87
CA ALA A 303 12.91 -49.66 -4.38
C ALA A 303 13.15 -49.92 -2.88
N THR A 304 14.23 -49.39 -2.32
CA THR A 304 14.51 -49.54 -0.89
C THR A 304 13.94 -48.36 -0.12
N LEU A 305 14.23 -47.13 -0.55
CA LEU A 305 13.87 -45.91 0.18
C LEU A 305 12.36 -45.67 0.22
N PHE A 306 11.65 -46.00 -0.86
CA PHE A 306 10.20 -45.79 -1.02
C PHE A 306 9.38 -47.08 -0.84
N SER A 307 9.98 -48.08 -0.19
CA SER A 307 9.31 -49.32 0.21
C SER A 307 8.27 -49.07 1.32
N ASP A 308 7.58 -50.14 1.74
CA ASP A 308 6.65 -50.16 2.88
C ASP A 308 7.29 -49.72 4.21
N LYS A 309 8.63 -49.69 4.28
CA LYS A 309 9.41 -49.20 5.42
C LYS A 309 9.65 -47.69 5.42
N PHE A 310 9.04 -46.94 4.50
CA PHE A 310 9.22 -45.48 4.36
C PHE A 310 9.09 -44.73 5.69
N GLY A 311 8.03 -44.98 6.46
CA GLY A 311 7.82 -44.33 7.76
C GLY A 311 8.94 -44.62 8.77
N ASN A 312 9.53 -45.82 8.74
CA ASN A 312 10.68 -46.16 9.59
C ASN A 312 11.94 -45.38 9.19
N TYR A 313 12.12 -45.13 7.89
CA TYR A 313 13.23 -44.31 7.40
C TYR A 313 13.02 -42.82 7.69
N LEU A 314 11.77 -42.35 7.68
CA LEU A 314 11.41 -40.98 8.01
C LEU A 314 11.75 -40.66 9.47
N GLY A 315 11.40 -41.56 10.40
CA GLY A 315 11.71 -41.46 11.82
C GLY A 315 13.12 -41.91 12.23
N ALA A 316 14.01 -42.20 11.27
CA ALA A 316 15.32 -42.78 11.57
C ALA A 316 16.25 -41.77 12.26
N VAL A 317 16.69 -42.06 13.50
CA VAL A 317 17.64 -41.21 14.23
C VAL A 317 19.01 -41.21 13.57
N VAL A 318 19.47 -40.05 13.10
CA VAL A 318 20.80 -39.86 12.49
C VAL A 318 21.79 -39.32 13.52
N THR A 319 22.87 -40.05 13.77
CA THR A 319 23.91 -39.67 14.73
C THR A 319 25.00 -38.81 14.08
N PRO A 320 25.82 -38.09 14.87
CA PRO A 320 27.01 -37.41 14.36
C PRO A 320 28.01 -38.34 13.65
N VAL A 321 28.04 -39.63 14.03
CA VAL A 321 28.87 -40.63 13.37
C VAL A 321 28.37 -40.91 11.95
N ASP A 322 27.06 -41.05 11.78
CA ASP A 322 26.44 -41.26 10.47
C ASP A 322 26.72 -40.07 9.53
N ARG A 323 26.81 -38.86 10.06
CA ARG A 323 27.19 -37.67 9.26
C ARG A 323 28.70 -37.52 9.02
N GLY A 324 29.52 -38.45 9.52
CA GLY A 324 30.98 -38.37 9.44
C GLY A 324 31.59 -37.24 10.28
N LEU A 325 30.83 -36.67 11.22
CA LEU A 325 31.28 -35.55 12.07
C LEU A 325 32.13 -36.03 13.26
N LEU A 326 31.92 -37.26 13.73
CA LEU A 326 32.66 -37.85 14.85
C LEU A 326 32.96 -39.33 14.57
N SER A 327 34.08 -39.83 15.11
CA SER A 327 34.31 -41.28 15.19
C SER A 327 33.33 -41.93 16.17
N ARG A 328 33.14 -43.25 16.09
CA ARG A 328 32.30 -44.00 17.04
C ARG A 328 32.74 -43.76 18.49
N ASP A 329 34.05 -43.79 18.73
CA ASP A 329 34.60 -43.57 20.07
C ASP A 329 34.51 -42.11 20.50
N GLY A 330 34.68 -41.16 19.57
CA GLY A 330 34.47 -39.74 19.83
C GLY A 330 33.01 -39.43 20.20
N TYR A 331 32.05 -40.05 19.51
CA TYR A 331 30.64 -39.90 19.83
C TYR A 331 30.29 -40.51 21.19
N ARG A 332 30.80 -41.71 21.52
CA ARG A 332 30.65 -42.32 22.86
C ARG A 332 31.18 -41.41 23.96
N SER A 333 32.39 -40.86 23.78
CA SER A 333 32.97 -39.91 24.73
C SER A 333 32.12 -38.65 24.88
N SER A 334 31.55 -38.12 23.79
CA SER A 334 30.67 -36.94 23.84
C SER A 334 29.40 -37.17 24.66
N LEU A 335 28.82 -38.37 24.59
CA LEU A 335 27.64 -38.74 25.37
C LEU A 335 27.98 -38.83 26.87
N VAL A 336 29.13 -39.41 27.19
CA VAL A 336 29.62 -39.48 28.58
C VAL A 336 29.84 -38.07 29.13
N ILE A 337 30.53 -37.19 28.40
CA ILE A 337 30.78 -35.80 28.81
C ILE A 337 29.46 -35.04 29.00
N ARG A 338 28.49 -35.19 28.08
CA ARG A 338 27.17 -34.57 28.20
C ARG A 338 26.42 -35.05 29.44
N SER A 339 26.37 -36.36 29.67
CA SER A 339 25.68 -36.93 30.84
C SER A 339 26.33 -36.51 32.16
N TRP A 340 27.67 -36.38 32.18
CA TRP A 340 28.39 -35.82 33.33
C TRP A 340 28.03 -34.34 33.54
N GLY A 341 28.02 -33.52 32.49
CA GLY A 341 27.67 -32.10 32.58
C GLY A 341 26.22 -31.86 33.01
N GLU A 342 25.27 -32.67 32.56
CA GLU A 342 23.87 -32.61 33.00
C GLU A 342 23.69 -33.01 34.47
N ARG A 343 24.43 -34.02 34.95
CA ARG A 343 24.48 -34.35 36.39
C ARG A 343 25.06 -33.20 37.21
N LYS A 344 26.21 -32.66 36.79
CA LYS A 344 26.86 -31.55 37.50
C LYS A 344 25.99 -30.28 37.53
N ARG A 345 25.23 -30.02 36.48
CA ARG A 345 24.26 -28.91 36.45
C ARG A 345 23.13 -29.11 37.45
N ARG A 346 22.54 -30.32 37.53
CA ARG A 346 21.51 -30.63 38.54
C ARG A 346 22.03 -30.54 39.97
N GLU A 347 23.27 -30.99 40.21
CA GLU A 347 23.91 -30.84 41.52
C GLU A 347 24.03 -29.36 41.92
N LEU A 348 24.48 -28.50 41.00
CA LEU A 348 24.60 -27.06 41.24
C LEU A 348 23.24 -26.35 41.39
N GLU A 349 22.22 -26.79 40.64
CA GLU A 349 20.85 -26.29 40.79
C GLU A 349 20.25 -26.69 42.16
N ALA A 350 20.51 -27.92 42.63
CA ALA A 350 20.09 -28.38 43.96
C ALA A 350 20.84 -27.68 45.10
N GLU A 351 22.14 -27.42 44.95
CA GLU A 351 22.94 -26.63 45.91
C GLU A 351 22.53 -25.15 45.93
N GLY A 352 22.02 -24.61 44.81
CA GLY A 352 21.49 -23.25 44.73
C GLY A 352 20.12 -23.06 45.39
N GLU A 353 19.24 -24.07 45.33
CA GLU A 353 17.93 -24.05 46.00
C GLU A 353 18.03 -24.15 47.53
N GLU A 354 19.07 -24.80 48.08
CA GLU A 354 19.32 -24.80 49.54
C GLU A 354 19.82 -23.43 50.07
N GLY A 355 20.34 -22.57 49.19
CA GLY A 355 20.86 -21.24 49.55
C GLY A 355 19.82 -20.11 49.60
N GLU A 356 18.67 -20.25 48.94
CA GLU A 356 17.58 -19.24 48.95
C GLU A 356 16.58 -19.40 50.10
N VAL A 357 16.63 -20.49 50.86
CA VAL A 357 15.75 -20.72 52.03
C VAL A 357 16.29 -20.08 53.32
N TYR A 358 17.51 -19.54 53.31
CA TYR A 358 18.15 -18.88 54.47
C TYR A 358 18.75 -17.49 54.15
N ALA A 359 18.14 -16.72 53.26
CA ALA A 359 18.49 -15.32 53.02
C ALA A 359 17.51 -14.34 53.68
#